data_AF-A0AA38THJ7-F1
#
_entry.id   AF-A0AA38THJ7-F1
#
_cell.length_a   1.000
_cell.length_b   1.000
_cell.length_c   1.000
_cell.angle_alpha   90.00
_cell.angle_beta   90.00
_cell.angle_gamma   90.00
#
_symmetry.space_group_name_H-M   'P 1'
#
loop_
_entity.id
_entity.type
_entity.pdbx_description
1 polymer ?
#
loop_
_entity_poly.entity_id
_entity_poly.type
_entity_poly.pdbx_seq_one_letter_code
_entity_poly.pdbx_strand_id
1 'polypeptide(L)'
;MSSNLNTSLVMSLSTTPSWSPSPSRSPSRSRKFTRKMMEECWDNADVVPGRDPVRWRKDVAGNIVCQKLNGCDGPTCFEYDHIVPYSACGKTDASNCQILQKKVNRLKSDKIDLNINQLVNSSYDYNLSGIYLFFPLVIIYIACDTVENAIWGNIKDSNGNVKETRTRKLPTNQRNNHSSYTVENAI
;
A
#
# COMPACT_ATOMS: atom_id res chain seq x y z
N MET A 1 -74.50 43.84 -24.88
CA MET A 1 -73.82 43.72 -23.57
C MET A 1 -73.08 42.40 -23.56
N SER A 2 -71.76 42.50 -23.36
CA SER A 2 -70.76 41.53 -22.89
C SER A 2 -71.24 40.12 -22.53
N SER A 3 -70.53 39.01 -22.76
CA SER A 3 -69.21 38.72 -23.32
C SER A 3 -68.92 37.22 -23.10
N ASN A 4 -68.18 36.59 -24.03
CA ASN A 4 -67.21 35.50 -23.79
C ASN A 4 -67.72 34.11 -23.33
N LEU A 5 -67.11 32.97 -23.67
CA LEU A 5 -66.05 32.55 -24.60
C LEU A 5 -66.15 31.00 -24.71
N ASN A 6 -65.71 30.48 -25.85
CA ASN A 6 -65.51 29.06 -26.18
C ASN A 6 -64.83 28.23 -25.08
N THR A 7 -65.18 26.94 -24.97
CA THR A 7 -64.18 25.91 -24.64
C THR A 7 -64.54 24.57 -25.27
N SER A 8 -63.60 24.09 -26.07
CA SER A 8 -63.60 22.91 -26.91
C SER A 8 -63.32 21.62 -26.14
N LEU A 9 -63.84 20.52 -26.71
CA LEU A 9 -63.40 19.13 -26.54
C LEU A 9 -61.91 18.97 -26.23
N VAL A 10 -61.59 18.15 -25.23
CA VAL A 10 -60.30 17.45 -25.14
C VAL A 10 -60.53 15.97 -24.86
N MET A 11 -59.97 15.16 -25.76
CA MET A 11 -59.95 13.70 -25.70
C MET A 11 -58.97 13.20 -24.63
N SER A 12 -59.30 12.02 -24.13
CA SER A 12 -58.53 11.19 -23.21
C SER A 12 -57.12 10.87 -23.74
N LEU A 13 -56.10 10.98 -22.88
CA LEU A 13 -54.89 10.17 -22.99
C LEU A 13 -54.43 9.78 -21.58
N SER A 14 -54.54 8.49 -21.28
CA SER A 14 -54.04 7.83 -20.06
C SER A 14 -52.52 7.71 -20.13
N THR A 15 -51.82 8.64 -19.49
CA THR A 15 -50.35 8.60 -19.40
C THR A 15 -49.92 7.65 -18.28
N THR A 16 -49.60 6.41 -18.64
CA THR A 16 -48.84 5.50 -17.77
C THR A 16 -47.42 6.04 -17.60
N PRO A 17 -46.83 6.09 -16.39
CA PRO A 17 -45.43 6.43 -16.25
C PRO A 17 -44.58 5.26 -16.77
N SER A 18 -43.99 5.45 -17.96
CA SER A 18 -42.95 4.59 -18.50
C SER A 18 -41.75 4.65 -17.55
N TRP A 19 -41.62 3.64 -16.68
CA TRP A 19 -40.41 3.41 -15.91
C TRP A 19 -39.30 2.99 -16.87
N SER A 20 -38.56 3.96 -17.39
CA SER A 20 -37.30 3.71 -18.06
C SER A 20 -36.33 3.10 -17.03
N PRO A 21 -35.78 1.89 -17.25
CA PRO A 21 -34.75 1.37 -16.38
C PRO A 21 -33.57 2.34 -16.43
N SER A 22 -33.28 3.01 -15.31
CA SER A 22 -32.07 3.81 -15.16
C SER A 22 -30.88 2.97 -15.63
N PRO A 23 -29.92 3.56 -16.39
CA PRO A 23 -28.78 2.83 -16.89
C PRO A 23 -28.12 2.15 -15.70
N SER A 24 -27.95 0.83 -15.83
CA SER A 24 -27.42 -0.07 -14.82
C SER A 24 -26.36 0.64 -13.98
N ARG A 25 -26.65 0.75 -12.68
CA ARG A 25 -25.73 1.22 -11.65
C ARG A 25 -24.37 0.60 -11.95
N SER A 26 -23.43 1.39 -12.49
CA SER A 26 -22.05 0.93 -12.68
C SER A 26 -21.63 0.30 -11.36
N PRO A 27 -21.09 -0.94 -11.34
CA PRO A 27 -20.70 -1.56 -10.09
C PRO A 27 -19.83 -0.55 -9.34
N SER A 28 -20.33 -0.08 -8.19
CA SER A 28 -19.71 1.00 -7.43
C SER A 28 -18.24 0.63 -7.27
N ARG A 29 -17.32 1.44 -7.83
CA ARG A 29 -15.90 1.16 -7.75
C ARG A 29 -15.52 1.06 -6.27
N SER A 30 -15.23 -0.16 -5.80
CA SER A 30 -14.82 -0.37 -4.40
C SER A 30 -13.58 0.47 -4.13
N ARG A 31 -13.58 1.25 -3.05
CA ARG A 31 -12.38 1.96 -2.58
C ARG A 31 -11.33 1.00 -2.00
N LYS A 32 -11.72 -0.22 -1.60
CA LYS A 32 -10.82 -1.17 -0.94
C LYS A 32 -10.12 -2.05 -1.98
N PHE A 33 -8.80 -2.16 -1.84
CA PHE A 33 -7.99 -3.12 -2.58
C PHE A 33 -8.40 -4.56 -2.23
N THR A 34 -8.40 -5.43 -3.23
CA THR A 34 -8.58 -6.88 -3.01
C THR A 34 -7.30 -7.51 -2.49
N ARG A 35 -7.37 -8.72 -1.93
CA ARG A 35 -6.16 -9.46 -1.47
C ARG A 35 -5.12 -9.61 -2.58
N LYS A 36 -5.55 -9.95 -3.80
CA LYS A 36 -4.65 -10.09 -4.95
C LYS A 36 -3.96 -8.76 -5.29
N MET A 37 -4.69 -7.65 -5.27
CA MET A 37 -4.11 -6.32 -5.51
C MET A 37 -3.11 -5.94 -4.42
N MET A 38 -3.40 -6.25 -3.15
CA MET A 38 -2.46 -6.02 -2.04
C MET A 38 -1.19 -6.85 -2.18
N GLU A 39 -1.31 -8.12 -2.60
CA GLU A 39 -0.15 -8.99 -2.88
C GLU A 39 0.72 -8.43 -4.01
N GLU A 40 0.11 -8.04 -5.14
CA GLU A 40 0.82 -7.41 -6.26
C GLU A 40 1.46 -6.07 -5.86
N CYS A 41 0.75 -5.25 -5.08
CA CYS A 41 1.23 -3.98 -4.56
C CYS A 41 2.45 -4.13 -3.66
N TRP A 42 2.44 -5.14 -2.78
CA TRP A 42 3.60 -5.49 -1.95
C TRP A 42 4.79 -5.95 -2.79
N ASP A 43 4.54 -6.78 -3.79
CA ASP A 43 5.59 -7.33 -4.64
C ASP A 43 6.28 -6.26 -5.50
N ASN A 44 5.53 -5.22 -5.90
CA ASN A 44 6.03 -4.06 -6.66
C ASN A 44 6.84 -3.07 -5.82
N ALA A 45 6.75 -3.11 -4.49
CA ALA A 45 7.49 -2.19 -3.62
C ALA A 45 9.00 -2.53 -3.57
N ASP A 46 9.83 -1.54 -3.26
CA ASP A 46 11.27 -1.71 -3.23
C ASP A 46 11.72 -2.73 -2.17
N VAL A 47 12.70 -3.57 -2.53
CA VAL A 47 13.26 -4.56 -1.61
C VAL A 47 14.23 -3.92 -0.62
N VAL A 48 14.31 -4.50 0.59
CA VAL A 48 15.33 -4.15 1.59
C VAL A 48 16.55 -5.05 1.37
N PRO A 49 17.72 -4.51 0.99
CA PRO A 49 18.93 -5.32 0.81
C PRO A 49 19.26 -6.15 2.06
N GLY A 50 19.59 -7.42 1.87
CA GLY A 50 19.94 -8.33 2.97
C GLY A 50 18.76 -8.84 3.80
N ARG A 51 17.50 -8.56 3.42
CA ARG A 51 16.30 -9.07 4.11
C ARG A 51 15.37 -9.84 3.19
N ASP A 52 14.53 -10.70 3.78
CA ASP A 52 13.51 -11.48 3.07
C ASP A 52 12.44 -10.56 2.47
N PRO A 53 12.30 -10.49 1.12
CA PRO A 53 11.35 -9.59 0.45
C PRO A 53 9.88 -9.96 0.68
N VAL A 54 9.60 -11.17 1.18
CA VAL A 54 8.25 -11.56 1.61
C VAL A 54 7.89 -10.88 2.93
N ARG A 55 8.88 -10.56 3.77
CA ARG A 55 8.68 -9.98 5.10
C ARG A 55 8.90 -8.48 5.10
N TRP A 56 9.85 -7.99 4.32
CA TRP A 56 10.36 -6.62 4.40
C TRP A 56 10.35 -5.94 3.04
N ARG A 57 9.82 -4.71 3.01
CA ARG A 57 9.86 -3.82 1.84
C ARG A 57 10.16 -2.39 2.29
N LYS A 58 10.48 -1.52 1.33
CA LYS A 58 10.54 -0.08 1.53
C LYS A 58 9.28 0.58 0.98
N ASP A 59 8.74 1.55 1.70
CA ASP A 59 7.76 2.47 1.13
C ASP A 59 8.42 3.49 0.18
N VAL A 60 7.62 4.31 -0.49
CA VAL A 60 8.10 5.34 -1.43
C VAL A 60 8.92 6.45 -0.76
N ALA A 61 8.86 6.58 0.57
CA ALA A 61 9.70 7.49 1.35
C ALA A 61 10.99 6.81 1.85
N GLY A 62 11.22 5.55 1.50
CA GLY A 62 12.39 4.77 1.89
C GLY A 62 12.30 4.11 3.27
N ASN A 63 11.16 4.18 3.95
CA ASN A 63 10.97 3.55 5.26
C ASN A 63 10.86 2.04 5.13
N ILE A 64 11.53 1.31 6.01
CA ILE A 64 11.44 -0.14 6.07
C ILE A 64 10.16 -0.54 6.82
N VAL A 65 9.33 -1.35 6.17
CA VAL A 65 8.05 -1.83 6.72
C VAL A 65 7.96 -3.35 6.70
N CYS A 66 7.21 -3.91 7.65
CA CYS A 66 7.07 -5.35 7.84
C CYS A 66 5.69 -5.84 7.39
N GLN A 67 5.63 -6.88 6.56
CA GLN A 67 4.41 -7.39 5.94
C GLN A 67 3.32 -7.79 6.95
N LYS A 68 3.72 -8.27 8.15
CA LYS A 68 2.76 -8.63 9.21
C LYS A 68 2.25 -7.44 10.01
N LEU A 69 2.86 -6.27 9.87
CA LEU A 69 2.56 -5.05 10.64
C LEU A 69 1.67 -4.08 9.83
N ASN A 70 0.61 -4.61 9.23
CA ASN A 70 -0.38 -3.80 8.51
C ASN A 70 -1.43 -3.23 9.48
N GLY A 71 -1.68 -1.92 9.43
CA GLY A 71 -2.73 -1.23 10.20
C GLY A 71 -2.41 -0.91 11.66
N CYS A 72 -1.21 -1.22 12.15
CA CYS A 72 -0.74 -0.85 13.49
C CYS A 72 -0.07 0.51 13.52
N ASP A 73 0.15 1.06 14.72
CA ASP A 73 0.96 2.27 14.94
C ASP A 73 2.37 1.87 15.35
N GLY A 74 3.37 2.33 14.60
CA GLY A 74 4.75 1.99 14.84
C GLY A 74 5.63 2.28 13.64
N PRO A 75 6.95 2.29 13.83
CA PRO A 75 7.89 2.76 12.81
C PRO A 75 8.04 1.79 11.64
N THR A 76 7.73 0.51 11.82
CA THR A 76 7.72 -0.51 10.75
C THR A 76 6.29 -0.90 10.32
N CYS A 77 5.28 -0.23 10.87
CA CYS A 77 3.87 -0.44 10.51
C CYS A 77 3.51 0.33 9.25
N PHE A 78 2.66 -0.26 8.42
CA PHE A 78 2.27 0.31 7.13
C PHE A 78 0.77 0.16 6.85
N GLU A 79 0.31 0.87 5.84
CA GLU A 79 -1.01 0.73 5.25
C GLU A 79 -0.88 0.72 3.71
N TYR A 80 -1.84 0.09 3.03
CA TYR A 80 -1.98 0.20 1.57
C TYR A 80 -2.71 1.49 1.23
N ASP A 81 -2.13 2.28 0.33
CA ASP A 81 -2.62 3.59 -0.05
C ASP A 81 -2.75 3.72 -1.58
N HIS A 82 -3.62 4.61 -2.03
CA HIS A 82 -3.74 4.95 -3.43
C HIS A 82 -2.72 6.02 -3.81
N ILE A 83 -1.91 5.79 -4.85
CA ILE A 83 -0.98 6.80 -5.39
C ILE A 83 -1.77 8.06 -5.77
N VAL A 84 -2.76 7.90 -6.66
CA VAL A 84 -3.81 8.89 -6.93
C VAL A 84 -5.02 8.58 -6.04
N PRO A 85 -5.42 9.47 -5.12
CA PRO A 85 -6.46 9.18 -4.15
C PRO A 85 -7.82 8.95 -4.80
N TYR A 86 -8.66 8.17 -4.12
CA TYR A 86 -10.01 7.86 -4.59
C TYR A 86 -10.85 9.12 -4.85
N SER A 87 -10.71 10.16 -4.02
CA SER A 87 -11.37 11.46 -4.17
C SER A 87 -11.03 12.17 -5.48
N ALA A 88 -9.85 11.89 -6.04
CA ALA A 88 -9.39 12.39 -7.34
C ALA A 88 -9.66 11.41 -8.49
N CYS A 89 -10.66 10.54 -8.34
CA CYS A 89 -11.02 9.49 -9.31
C CYS A 89 -9.92 8.44 -9.56
N GLY A 90 -8.98 8.28 -8.63
CA GLY A 90 -7.97 7.23 -8.66
C GLY A 90 -8.59 5.83 -8.74
N LYS A 91 -8.04 4.96 -9.59
CA LYS A 91 -8.51 3.57 -9.73
C LYS A 91 -8.10 2.75 -8.50
N THR A 92 -8.94 1.79 -8.10
CA THR A 92 -8.57 0.83 -7.06
C THR A 92 -8.08 -0.45 -7.72
N ASP A 93 -6.79 -0.45 -8.07
CA ASP A 93 -6.07 -1.57 -8.66
C ASP A 93 -4.60 -1.57 -8.17
N ALA A 94 -3.85 -2.62 -8.49
CA ALA A 94 -2.48 -2.77 -8.04
C ALA A 94 -1.53 -1.70 -8.62
N SER A 95 -1.83 -1.15 -9.79
CA SER A 95 -0.98 -0.14 -10.45
C SER A 95 -1.08 1.24 -9.78
N ASN A 96 -2.20 1.52 -9.12
CA ASN A 96 -2.42 2.73 -8.33
C ASN A 96 -2.27 2.47 -6.82
N CYS A 97 -1.68 1.34 -6.43
CA CYS A 97 -1.45 1.00 -5.02
C CYS A 97 0.02 1.22 -4.66
N GLN A 98 0.25 1.75 -3.47
CA GLN A 98 1.55 1.82 -2.83
C GLN A 98 1.44 1.41 -1.36
N ILE A 99 2.53 0.93 -0.78
CA ILE A 99 2.65 0.79 0.67
C ILE A 99 3.22 2.08 1.24
N LEU A 100 2.68 2.54 2.36
CA LEU A 100 3.18 3.70 3.09
C LEU A 100 3.25 3.39 4.57
N GLN A 101 4.35 3.79 5.22
CA GLN A 101 4.41 3.81 6.68
C GLN A 101 3.21 4.61 7.22
N LYS A 102 2.53 4.12 8.27
CA LYS A 102 1.23 4.67 8.68
C LYS A 102 1.27 6.18 8.96
N LYS A 103 2.33 6.68 9.61
CA LYS A 103 2.50 8.12 9.87
C LYS A 103 2.65 8.93 8.59
N VAL A 104 3.41 8.43 7.61
CA VAL A 104 3.55 9.01 6.27
C VAL A 104 2.20 9.00 5.54
N ASN A 105 1.45 7.89 5.64
CA ASN A 105 0.11 7.80 5.06
C ASN A 105 -0.86 8.84 5.65
N ARG A 106 -0.79 9.10 6.97
CA ARG A 106 -1.56 10.16 7.62
C ARG A 106 -1.21 11.55 7.10
N LEU A 107 0.08 11.82 6.85
CA LEU A 107 0.49 13.09 6.22
C LEU A 107 -0.06 13.19 4.79
N LYS A 108 0.06 12.10 4.01
CA LYS A 108 -0.40 12.06 2.62
C LYS A 108 -1.89 12.30 2.50
N SER A 109 -2.70 11.50 3.19
CA SER A 109 -4.16 11.58 3.09
C SER A 109 -4.59 11.59 1.60
N ASP A 110 -5.52 12.47 1.23
CA ASP A 110 -5.99 12.63 -0.15
C ASP A 110 -5.19 13.66 -0.98
N LYS A 111 -3.94 13.98 -0.59
CA LYS A 111 -3.08 14.91 -1.33
C LYS A 111 -2.42 14.21 -2.52
N ILE A 112 -2.33 14.93 -3.64
CA ILE A 112 -1.77 14.43 -4.92
C ILE A 112 -0.34 14.95 -5.14
N ASP A 113 -0.06 16.18 -4.71
CA ASP A 113 1.19 16.89 -5.04
C ASP A 113 2.15 17.01 -3.85
N LEU A 114 2.35 15.91 -3.10
CA LEU A 114 3.37 15.92 -2.05
C LEU A 114 4.76 15.60 -2.62
N ASN A 115 5.73 16.41 -2.23
CA ASN A 115 7.13 16.14 -2.53
C ASN A 115 7.62 14.96 -1.66
N ILE A 116 8.43 14.07 -2.23
CA ILE A 116 9.11 12.98 -1.52
C ILE A 116 9.77 13.49 -0.23
N ASN A 117 10.42 14.66 -0.25
CA ASN A 117 11.05 15.24 0.94
C ASN A 117 10.06 15.48 2.09
N GLN A 118 8.81 15.85 1.78
CA GLN A 118 7.78 16.03 2.80
C GLN A 118 7.35 14.69 3.40
N LEU A 119 7.28 13.63 2.58
CA LEU A 119 7.00 12.27 3.05
C LEU A 119 8.13 11.77 3.96
N VAL A 120 9.38 11.92 3.52
CA VAL A 120 10.58 11.54 4.29
C VAL A 120 10.58 12.24 5.64
N ASN A 121 10.38 13.57 5.68
CA ASN A 121 10.37 14.36 6.91
C ASN A 121 9.21 14.00 7.88
N SER A 122 8.18 13.31 7.39
CA SER A 122 7.05 12.88 8.22
C SER A 122 7.21 11.49 8.81
N SER A 123 8.27 10.77 8.42
CA SER A 123 8.54 9.40 8.86
C SER A 123 8.74 9.32 10.37
N TYR A 124 8.69 8.10 10.93
CA TYR A 124 9.12 7.89 12.30
C TYR A 124 10.64 8.07 12.44
N ASP A 125 11.05 8.78 13.49
CA ASP A 125 12.43 8.82 13.92
C ASP A 125 12.73 7.56 14.74
N TYR A 126 13.79 6.85 14.38
CA TYR A 126 14.26 5.67 15.12
C TYR A 126 15.18 6.12 16.26
N ASN A 127 14.62 6.79 17.26
CA ASN A 127 15.35 7.18 18.47
C ASN A 127 15.36 6.01 19.46
N LEU A 128 16.37 5.13 19.38
CA LEU A 128 16.69 4.21 20.48
C LEU A 128 17.25 5.05 21.63
N SER A 129 16.58 5.00 22.79
CA SER A 129 16.93 5.73 23.99
C SER A 129 18.41 5.53 24.38
N GLY A 130 19.27 6.48 24.04
CA GLY A 130 20.56 6.67 24.70
C GLY A 130 21.80 5.98 24.13
N ILE A 131 21.76 5.36 22.94
CA ILE A 131 22.99 4.88 22.28
C ILE A 131 23.15 5.62 20.96
N TYR A 132 24.06 6.60 20.94
CA TYR A 132 24.55 7.27 19.74
C TYR A 132 25.33 6.27 18.87
N LEU A 133 24.65 5.32 18.24
CA LEU A 133 25.24 4.59 17.14
C LEU A 133 25.31 5.57 15.97
N PHE A 134 26.53 5.92 15.60
CA PHE A 134 26.90 6.94 14.60
C PHE A 134 26.36 6.69 13.17
N PHE A 135 25.46 5.72 12.98
CA PHE A 135 24.88 5.38 11.69
C PHE A 135 23.40 5.05 11.84
N PRO A 136 22.47 5.93 11.38
CA PRO A 136 21.02 5.69 11.47
C PRO A 136 20.59 4.40 10.77
N LEU A 137 21.36 3.93 9.77
CA LEU A 137 21.16 2.63 9.14
C LEU A 137 21.31 1.47 10.12
N VAL A 138 22.33 1.46 10.98
CA VAL A 138 22.57 0.34 11.91
C VAL A 138 21.41 0.19 12.89
N ILE A 139 20.88 1.31 13.39
CA ILE A 139 19.74 1.33 14.31
C ILE A 139 18.50 0.68 13.67
N ILE A 140 18.16 1.04 12.43
CA ILE A 140 16.99 0.46 11.78
C ILE A 140 17.17 -1.04 11.50
N TYR A 141 18.37 -1.50 11.15
CA TYR A 141 18.60 -2.94 10.98
C TYR A 141 18.45 -3.70 12.31
N ILE A 142 18.96 -3.18 13.43
CA ILE A 142 18.76 -3.79 14.76
C ILE A 142 17.26 -3.83 15.13
N ALA A 143 16.53 -2.74 14.86
CA ALA A 143 15.09 -2.68 15.11
C ALA A 143 14.34 -3.72 14.27
N CYS A 144 14.72 -3.89 13.01
CA CYS A 144 14.15 -4.92 12.14
C CYS A 144 14.43 -6.32 12.68
N ASP A 145 15.64 -6.62 13.14
CA ASP A 145 15.97 -7.93 13.75
C ASP A 145 15.13 -8.19 15.01
N THR A 146 14.94 -7.17 15.83
CA THR A 146 14.10 -7.23 17.03
C THR A 146 12.65 -7.57 16.67
N VAL A 147 12.10 -6.87 15.67
CA VAL A 147 10.75 -7.14 15.16
C VAL A 147 10.65 -8.53 14.54
N GLU A 148 11.65 -8.95 13.78
CA GLU A 148 11.67 -10.26 13.14
C GLU A 148 11.66 -11.38 14.18
N ASN A 149 12.52 -11.27 15.20
CA ASN A 149 12.57 -12.19 16.32
C ASN A 149 11.26 -12.20 17.13
N ALA A 150 10.62 -11.05 17.31
CA ALA A 150 9.34 -10.99 18.02
C ALA A 150 8.20 -11.69 17.24
N ILE A 151 8.20 -11.60 15.91
CA ILE A 151 7.09 -12.11 15.08
C ILE A 151 7.26 -13.59 14.71
N TRP A 152 8.50 -14.03 14.49
CA TRP A 152 8.80 -15.37 13.98
C TRP A 152 9.74 -16.18 14.89
N GLY A 153 10.19 -15.61 16.01
CA GLY A 153 11.19 -16.23 16.88
C GLY A 153 12.58 -16.21 16.27
N ASN A 154 13.50 -16.98 16.86
CA ASN A 154 14.85 -17.11 16.29
C ASN A 154 14.78 -17.90 14.98
N ILE A 155 14.73 -17.15 13.89
CA ILE A 155 14.73 -17.66 12.53
C ILE A 155 16.08 -18.24 12.18
N LYS A 156 17.19 -17.81 12.79
CA LYS A 156 18.50 -18.41 12.52
C LYS A 156 18.71 -19.65 13.41
N ASP A 157 19.34 -20.68 12.85
CA ASP A 157 19.85 -21.80 13.64
C ASP A 157 21.13 -21.40 14.40
N SER A 158 21.68 -22.32 15.21
CA SER A 158 22.93 -22.06 15.96
C SER A 158 24.13 -21.77 15.06
N ASN A 159 24.03 -22.10 13.77
CA ASN A 159 25.05 -21.89 12.76
C ASN A 159 24.81 -20.61 11.93
N GLY A 160 23.76 -19.84 12.24
CA GLY A 160 23.40 -18.60 11.56
C GLY A 160 22.56 -18.76 10.29
N ASN A 161 22.16 -19.98 9.92
CA ASN A 161 21.34 -20.23 8.74
C ASN A 161 19.86 -19.93 9.01
N VAL A 162 19.18 -19.30 8.06
CA VAL A 162 17.74 -19.05 8.12
C VAL A 162 16.99 -20.40 8.09
N LYS A 163 16.33 -20.75 9.20
CA LYS A 163 15.39 -21.86 9.31
C LYS A 163 14.28 -21.65 8.29
N GLU A 164 14.14 -22.61 7.39
CA GLU A 164 13.20 -22.57 6.29
C GLU A 164 11.76 -22.42 6.82
N THR A 165 11.28 -21.18 6.86
CA THR A 165 9.91 -20.87 7.27
C THR A 165 9.10 -20.78 5.99
N ARG A 166 8.24 -21.77 5.76
CA ARG A 166 7.29 -21.95 4.62
C ARG A 166 7.15 -20.69 3.75
N THR A 167 8.06 -20.52 2.80
CA THR A 167 8.08 -19.39 1.86
C THR A 167 6.92 -19.52 0.90
N ARG A 168 6.17 -18.43 0.67
CA ARG A 168 5.40 -18.33 -0.58
C ARG A 168 6.44 -18.27 -1.69
N LYS A 169 6.40 -19.21 -2.63
CA LYS A 169 7.24 -19.15 -3.84
C LYS A 169 7.00 -17.80 -4.50
N LEU A 170 8.03 -16.95 -4.56
CA LEU A 170 8.02 -15.76 -5.41
C LEU A 170 7.67 -16.20 -6.84
N PRO A 171 6.77 -15.51 -7.54
CA PRO A 171 6.52 -15.81 -8.95
C PRO A 171 7.84 -15.66 -9.72
N THR A 172 8.26 -16.74 -10.35
CA THR A 172 9.46 -16.82 -11.16
C THR A 172 9.23 -16.08 -12.47
N ASN A 173 9.51 -14.78 -12.49
CA ASN A 173 9.68 -14.10 -13.76
C ASN A 173 10.67 -12.93 -13.69
N GLN A 174 11.94 -13.23 -13.41
CA GLN A 174 13.07 -12.51 -13.99
C GLN A 174 14.22 -13.51 -14.19
N ARG A 175 14.20 -14.23 -15.32
CA ARG A 175 15.40 -14.86 -15.87
C ARG A 175 16.19 -13.78 -16.60
N ASN A 176 17.47 -13.70 -16.22
CA ASN A 176 18.61 -13.22 -16.98
C ASN A 176 18.82 -11.70 -17.02
N ASN A 177 19.68 -11.20 -16.14
CA ASN A 177 21.06 -10.88 -16.57
C ASN A 177 22.04 -10.94 -15.39
N HIS A 178 23.20 -11.52 -15.70
CA HIS A 178 24.43 -11.67 -14.91
C HIS A 178 24.75 -10.51 -13.95
N SER A 179 25.05 -10.82 -12.69
CA SER A 179 26.40 -10.60 -12.14
C SER A 179 26.57 -11.39 -10.84
N SER A 180 27.47 -12.36 -10.89
CA SER A 180 27.98 -13.10 -9.74
C SER A 180 28.75 -12.16 -8.82
N TYR A 181 28.31 -12.03 -7.56
CA TYR A 181 29.16 -11.51 -6.50
C TYR A 181 29.57 -12.67 -5.60
N THR A 182 30.69 -13.30 -5.96
CA THR A 182 31.63 -13.85 -4.99
C THR A 182 32.15 -12.69 -4.15
N VAL A 183 32.03 -12.77 -2.83
CA VAL A 183 32.95 -12.06 -1.93
C VAL A 183 33.55 -13.11 -1.01
N GLU A 184 34.85 -13.25 -1.19
CA GLU A 184 35.78 -14.10 -0.47
C GLU A 184 35.84 -13.76 1.02
N ASN A 185 36.29 -14.76 1.76
CA ASN A 185 36.70 -14.69 3.15
C ASN A 185 37.65 -13.50 3.40
N ALA A 186 37.43 -12.78 4.49
CA ALA A 186 38.48 -12.01 5.14
C ALA A 186 38.46 -12.32 6.64
N ILE A 187 39.62 -12.80 7.09
CA ILE A 187 40.09 -12.89 8.48
C ILE A 187 40.23 -11.49 9.05
#